data_AF-A0AA41VC86-F1
#
_entry.id   AF-A0AA41VC86-F1
#
_cell.length_a   1.000
_cell.length_b   1.000
_cell.length_c   1.000
_cell.angle_alpha   90.00
_cell.angle_beta   90.00
_cell.angle_gamma   90.00
#
_symmetry.space_group_name_H-M   'P 1'
#
loop_
_entity.id
_entity.type
_entity.pdbx_description
1 polymer ?
#
loop_
_entity_poly.entity_id
_entity_poly.type
_entity_poly.pdbx_seq_one_letter_code
_entity_poly.pdbx_strand_id
1 'polypeptide(L)'
;EEQSSEEEDVTTKKSLTLKQKLEKIGISSNTKPGTYSRLRCHQCGGGESEEKSLSVFITADGSTALWNCFRAKCGANGNVKASGNGRVLPGKVSPHVETSKTKRRITEESIGLEPLGEELIAYFAERMISAETLRRNSVMQTPGDEVAIAFAYKRNGELVSCKYRDINKRFWQEKETEKVLYGLDDIKGATDIIIVEGEIDKLSMEEAGFRNCVSVPDGAPCKVSDKDLPPEDEDKKYKYLWNCKEYLDKASRIILATDADQPGQALAEELARRLGKERCWRVKWPRKNNADVCKDANEVLMHLGSHALRKVIDQAELYPIRGLFTFRDFFDEIDAYYHCSMGYELGVSTGWRGLDDFYK
;
A
#
# COMPACT_ATOMS: atom_id res chain seq x y z
N GLU A 1 42.14 7.92 -19.81
CA GLU A 1 41.76 9.04 -20.70
C GLU A 1 41.14 8.57 -22.02
N GLU A 2 41.46 7.38 -22.55
CA GLU A 2 40.84 6.87 -23.80
C GLU A 2 39.36 6.43 -23.68
N GLN A 3 38.92 5.91 -22.52
CA GLN A 3 37.52 5.50 -22.33
C GLN A 3 36.52 6.67 -22.25
N SER A 4 36.93 7.83 -21.73
CA SER A 4 36.05 9.01 -21.65
C SER A 4 35.83 9.66 -23.02
N SER A 5 36.80 9.57 -23.93
CA SER A 5 36.67 10.14 -25.29
C SER A 5 35.75 9.33 -26.21
N GLU A 6 35.65 8.01 -26.03
CA GLU A 6 34.76 7.16 -26.83
C GLU A 6 33.28 7.29 -26.41
N GLU A 7 33.01 7.41 -25.11
CA GLU A 7 31.64 7.63 -24.58
C GLU A 7 31.06 9.01 -24.97
N GLU A 8 31.90 10.04 -25.02
CA GLU A 8 31.50 11.38 -25.49
C GLU A 8 31.17 11.40 -26.99
N ASP A 9 31.92 10.69 -27.83
CA ASP A 9 31.69 10.62 -29.29
C ASP A 9 30.38 9.86 -29.61
N VAL A 10 30.12 8.77 -28.89
CA VAL A 10 28.88 7.97 -29.06
C VAL A 10 27.64 8.74 -28.61
N THR A 11 27.72 9.48 -27.50
CA THR A 11 26.61 10.30 -26.99
C THR A 11 26.29 11.46 -27.93
N THR A 12 27.32 12.07 -28.51
CA THR A 12 27.19 13.17 -29.49
C THR A 12 26.50 12.72 -30.78
N LYS A 13 26.88 11.56 -31.33
CA LYS A 13 26.23 10.98 -32.53
C LYS A 13 24.76 10.62 -32.32
N LYS A 14 24.41 10.07 -31.15
CA LYS A 14 23.02 9.76 -30.77
C LYS A 14 22.18 11.03 -30.65
N SER A 15 22.71 12.06 -29.98
CA SER A 15 22.04 13.34 -29.80
C SER A 15 21.77 14.06 -31.14
N LEU A 16 22.69 14.01 -32.10
CA LEU A 16 22.50 14.58 -33.44
C LEU A 16 21.37 13.87 -34.20
N THR A 17 21.35 12.54 -34.17
CA THR A 17 20.30 11.73 -34.81
C THR A 17 18.92 12.01 -34.21
N LEU A 18 18.87 12.17 -32.88
CA LEU A 18 17.66 12.49 -32.14
C LEU A 18 17.10 13.86 -32.54
N LYS A 19 17.98 14.86 -32.67
CA LYS A 19 17.61 16.21 -33.08
C LYS A 19 16.96 16.23 -34.47
N GLN A 20 17.55 15.53 -35.44
CA GLN A 20 16.98 15.39 -36.78
C GLN A 20 15.60 14.72 -36.77
N LYS A 21 15.39 13.73 -35.90
CA LYS A 21 14.09 13.06 -35.75
C LYS A 21 13.04 13.96 -35.12
N LEU A 22 13.41 14.78 -34.14
CA LEU A 22 12.51 15.76 -33.52
C LEU A 22 12.11 16.87 -34.50
N GLU A 23 13.04 17.34 -35.33
CA GLU A 23 12.77 18.34 -36.38
C GLU A 23 11.75 17.81 -37.40
N LYS A 24 11.81 16.53 -37.77
CA LYS A 24 10.79 15.90 -38.64
C LYS A 24 9.38 15.88 -38.03
N ILE A 25 9.26 15.97 -36.71
CA ILE A 25 7.98 16.01 -35.97
C ILE A 25 7.56 17.49 -35.72
N GLY A 26 8.35 18.46 -36.17
CA GLY A 26 8.09 19.89 -35.96
C GLY A 26 8.56 20.41 -34.60
N ILE A 27 9.37 19.64 -33.85
CA ILE A 27 9.94 20.06 -32.58
C ILE A 27 11.39 20.48 -32.80
N SER A 28 11.63 21.78 -32.97
CA SER A 28 12.99 22.33 -32.98
C SER A 28 13.46 22.57 -31.55
N SER A 29 14.43 21.77 -31.09
CA SER A 29 14.96 21.86 -29.72
C SER A 29 16.48 21.90 -29.68
N ASN A 30 17.03 22.75 -28.81
CA ASN A 30 18.43 22.78 -28.42
C ASN A 30 18.63 22.24 -26.99
N THR A 31 17.72 21.39 -26.50
CA THR A 31 17.81 20.75 -25.17
C THR A 31 19.11 19.95 -25.07
N LYS A 32 19.83 20.11 -23.96
CA LYS A 32 21.00 19.28 -23.66
C LYS A 32 20.56 17.95 -23.03
N PRO A 33 21.26 16.83 -23.25
CA PRO A 33 21.03 15.58 -22.53
C PRO A 33 20.93 15.79 -21.01
N GLY A 34 19.97 15.13 -20.36
CA GLY A 34 19.71 15.24 -18.91
C GLY A 34 18.90 16.47 -18.50
N THR A 35 18.46 17.33 -19.43
CA THR A 35 17.75 18.57 -19.11
C THR A 35 16.35 18.65 -19.72
N TYR A 36 15.51 19.48 -19.10
CA TYR A 36 14.22 19.86 -19.63
C TYR A 36 14.30 21.20 -20.38
N SER A 37 13.54 21.35 -21.46
CA SER A 37 13.29 22.64 -22.09
C SER A 37 11.80 22.87 -22.30
N ARG A 38 11.38 24.13 -22.24
CA ARG A 38 10.01 24.57 -22.52
C ARG A 38 10.01 25.24 -23.89
N LEU A 39 9.20 24.72 -24.80
CA LEU A 39 9.05 25.16 -26.18
C LEU A 39 7.59 25.48 -26.47
N ARG A 40 7.36 26.21 -27.56
CA ARG A 40 6.02 26.34 -28.13
C ARG A 40 5.61 25.00 -28.74
N CYS A 41 4.39 24.55 -28.46
CA CYS A 41 3.89 23.28 -28.98
C CYS A 41 3.72 23.34 -30.50
N HIS A 42 4.30 22.38 -31.23
CA HIS A 42 4.17 22.26 -32.68
C HIS A 42 2.72 22.00 -33.14
N GLN A 43 1.89 21.40 -32.28
CA GLN A 43 0.52 21.05 -32.63
C GLN A 43 -0.50 22.15 -32.30
N CYS A 44 -0.35 22.87 -31.19
CA CYS A 44 -1.32 23.91 -30.80
C CYS A 44 -0.77 25.35 -30.85
N GLY A 45 0.51 25.53 -31.21
CA GLY A 45 1.15 26.85 -31.29
C GLY A 45 1.21 27.64 -29.97
N GLY A 46 0.94 27.01 -28.83
CA GLY A 46 0.73 27.72 -27.56
C GLY A 46 -0.65 28.36 -27.40
N GLY A 47 -1.57 28.16 -28.34
CA GLY A 47 -2.89 28.80 -28.32
C GLY A 47 -2.83 30.32 -28.49
N GLU A 48 -3.88 31.02 -28.06
CA GLU A 48 -4.00 32.48 -28.17
C GLU A 48 -2.93 33.23 -27.35
N SER A 49 -2.47 32.65 -26.24
CA SER A 49 -1.40 33.21 -25.41
C SER A 49 0.00 32.88 -25.93
N GLU A 50 0.10 32.07 -26.98
CA GLU A 50 1.36 31.71 -27.61
C GLU A 50 2.42 31.11 -26.65
N GLU A 51 1.94 30.49 -25.58
CA GLU A 51 2.77 30.03 -24.45
C GLU A 51 3.70 28.86 -24.81
N LYS A 52 4.81 28.77 -24.07
CA LYS A 52 5.76 27.64 -24.15
C LYS A 52 5.25 26.42 -23.38
N SER A 53 4.14 25.87 -23.87
CA SER A 53 3.37 24.78 -23.24
C SER A 53 3.97 23.38 -23.43
N LEU A 54 4.91 23.20 -24.36
CA LEU A 54 5.53 21.90 -24.66
C LEU A 54 6.81 21.73 -23.84
N SER A 55 6.84 20.75 -22.94
CA SER A 55 8.08 20.33 -22.29
C SER A 55 8.73 19.22 -23.09
N VAL A 56 10.03 19.36 -23.35
CA VAL A 56 10.86 18.35 -24.00
C VAL A 56 11.99 17.96 -23.05
N PHE A 57 12.25 16.67 -22.93
CA PHE A 57 13.34 16.11 -22.14
C PHE A 57 14.16 15.16 -23.00
N ILE A 58 15.48 15.24 -22.89
CA ILE A 58 16.41 14.29 -23.52
C ILE A 58 17.11 13.52 -22.40
N THR A 59 17.13 12.19 -22.50
CA THR A 59 17.80 11.33 -21.52
C THR A 59 19.30 11.63 -21.44
N ALA A 60 19.93 11.39 -20.29
CA ALA A 60 21.34 11.72 -20.06
C ALA A 60 22.30 11.03 -21.04
N ASP A 61 21.94 9.83 -21.50
CA ASP A 61 22.66 9.03 -22.51
C ASP A 61 22.37 9.47 -23.96
N GLY A 62 21.59 10.54 -24.17
CA GLY A 62 21.22 11.07 -25.48
C GLY A 62 20.38 10.12 -26.35
N SER A 63 19.87 9.02 -25.78
CA SER A 63 19.25 7.94 -26.56
C SER A 63 17.78 8.17 -26.88
N THR A 64 17.06 8.96 -26.05
CA THR A 64 15.61 9.13 -26.13
C THR A 64 15.20 10.58 -25.85
N ALA A 65 14.29 11.11 -26.66
CA ALA A 65 13.58 12.35 -26.37
C ALA A 65 12.13 12.04 -26.00
N LEU A 66 11.62 12.75 -25.00
CA LEU A 66 10.25 12.71 -24.50
C LEU A 66 9.65 14.11 -24.61
N TRP A 67 8.38 14.23 -24.97
CA TRP A 67 7.68 15.50 -24.93
C TRP A 67 6.25 15.39 -24.42
N ASN A 68 5.78 16.46 -23.76
CA ASN A 68 4.40 16.59 -23.32
C ASN A 68 3.95 18.06 -23.35
N CYS A 69 2.80 18.31 -23.96
CA CYS A 69 2.14 19.61 -23.98
C CYS A 69 1.17 19.70 -22.79
N PHE A 70 1.38 20.69 -21.93
CA PHE A 70 0.58 20.88 -20.72
C PHE A 70 -0.71 21.68 -20.95
N ARG A 71 -0.99 22.09 -22.19
CA ARG A 71 -2.23 22.80 -22.51
C ARG A 71 -3.39 21.81 -22.54
N ALA A 72 -4.37 22.02 -21.67
CA ALA A 72 -5.53 21.11 -21.48
C ALA A 72 -6.28 20.77 -22.78
N LYS A 73 -6.30 21.69 -23.76
CA LYS A 73 -6.97 21.52 -25.06
C LYS A 73 -6.11 20.85 -26.15
N CYS A 74 -4.83 20.55 -25.89
CA CYS A 74 -3.91 20.02 -26.91
C CYS A 74 -3.59 18.54 -26.71
N GLY A 75 -3.05 18.16 -25.56
CA GLY A 75 -2.72 16.76 -25.26
C GLY A 75 -1.58 16.14 -26.09
N ALA A 76 -0.83 16.94 -26.89
CA ALA A 76 0.30 16.45 -27.68
C ALA A 76 1.39 15.85 -26.77
N ASN A 77 1.71 14.58 -26.94
CA ASN A 77 2.79 13.90 -26.23
C ASN A 77 3.44 12.84 -27.14
N GLY A 78 4.62 12.37 -26.75
CA GLY A 78 5.30 11.32 -27.50
C GLY A 78 6.74 11.11 -27.07
N ASN A 79 7.38 10.16 -27.75
CA ASN A 79 8.79 9.86 -27.57
C ASN A 79 9.45 9.47 -28.90
N VAL A 80 10.77 9.66 -28.99
CA VAL A 80 11.56 9.20 -30.12
C VAL A 80 12.93 8.70 -29.66
N LYS A 81 13.38 7.58 -30.22
CA LYS A 81 14.69 6.97 -29.92
C LYS A 81 15.70 7.22 -31.04
N ALA A 82 16.97 7.36 -30.68
CA ALA A 82 18.07 7.57 -31.63
C ALA A 82 18.28 6.32 -32.52
N SER A 83 18.27 5.12 -31.94
CA SER A 83 18.47 3.85 -32.66
C SER A 83 17.15 3.10 -32.94
N GLY A 84 17.00 2.58 -34.16
CA GLY A 84 15.81 1.86 -34.64
C GLY A 84 14.87 2.68 -35.54
N ASN A 85 14.25 2.00 -36.53
CA ASN A 85 13.18 2.54 -37.38
C ASN A 85 11.86 2.59 -36.58
N GLY A 86 11.77 3.54 -35.64
CA GLY A 86 10.53 3.79 -34.90
C GLY A 86 9.49 4.47 -35.80
N ARG A 87 8.37 3.81 -36.09
CA ARG A 87 7.17 4.45 -36.62
C ARG A 87 6.63 5.42 -35.57
N VAL A 88 6.34 6.65 -35.97
CA VAL A 88 5.56 7.62 -35.17
C VAL A 88 4.11 7.11 -35.17
N LEU A 89 3.67 6.49 -34.08
CA LEU A 89 2.28 6.10 -33.89
C LEU A 89 1.55 7.23 -33.15
N PRO A 90 0.48 7.82 -33.73
CA PRO A 90 -0.42 8.68 -32.99
C PRO A 90 -1.37 7.77 -32.18
N GLY A 91 -1.05 7.58 -30.91
CA GLY A 91 -1.87 6.78 -30.01
C GLY A 91 -1.36 6.96 -28.59
N LYS A 92 -2.27 7.09 -27.63
CA LYS A 92 -1.98 7.23 -26.19
C LYS A 92 -0.91 6.23 -25.76
N VAL A 93 0.34 6.67 -25.64
CA VAL A 93 1.39 5.87 -25.00
C VAL A 93 1.43 6.30 -23.55
N SER A 94 0.86 5.47 -22.68
CA SER A 94 1.12 5.49 -21.25
C SER A 94 2.64 5.56 -21.02
N PRO A 95 3.16 6.43 -20.13
CA PRO A 95 4.56 6.45 -19.79
C PRO A 95 4.86 5.25 -18.88
N HIS A 96 4.87 4.05 -19.45
CA HIS A 96 5.48 2.86 -18.86
C HIS A 96 6.49 2.30 -19.86
N VAL A 97 7.55 3.07 -20.08
CA VAL A 97 8.86 2.43 -20.20
C VAL A 97 9.19 2.03 -18.77
N GLU A 98 8.90 0.79 -18.39
CA GLU A 98 9.57 0.17 -17.26
C GLU A 98 11.05 0.11 -17.59
N THR A 99 11.76 1.19 -17.31
CA THR A 99 13.10 1.01 -16.79
C THR A 99 12.88 0.25 -15.49
N SER A 100 13.26 -1.02 -15.47
CA SER A 100 13.59 -1.72 -14.24
C SER A 100 14.64 -0.85 -13.54
N LYS A 101 14.20 0.16 -12.77
CA LYS A 101 15.03 0.78 -11.75
C LYS A 101 15.35 -0.36 -10.81
N THR A 102 16.57 -0.88 -10.92
CA THR A 102 17.11 -1.84 -9.96
C THR A 102 16.88 -1.23 -8.59
N LYS A 103 16.03 -1.87 -7.78
CA LYS A 103 15.69 -1.36 -6.46
C LYS A 103 16.98 -1.25 -5.65
N ARG A 104 17.13 -0.16 -4.90
CA ARG A 104 18.32 0.08 -4.09
C ARG A 104 18.47 -1.05 -3.08
N ARG A 105 19.60 -1.75 -3.11
CA ARG A 105 20.00 -2.68 -2.05
C ARG A 105 20.60 -1.88 -0.91
N ILE A 106 20.16 -2.18 0.31
CA ILE A 106 20.61 -1.52 1.53
C ILE A 106 21.05 -2.58 2.54
N THR A 107 21.98 -2.20 3.41
CA THR A 107 22.36 -2.95 4.62
C THR A 107 22.19 -2.03 5.83
N GLU A 108 22.12 -2.60 7.02
CA GLU A 108 22.01 -1.85 8.28
C GLU A 108 23.16 -0.85 8.42
N GLU A 109 24.38 -1.23 8.03
CA GLU A 109 25.56 -0.36 8.03
C GLU A 109 25.44 0.77 7.00
N SER A 110 24.90 0.48 5.81
CA SER A 110 24.78 1.47 4.73
C SER A 110 23.80 2.62 5.04
N ILE A 111 22.86 2.38 5.96
CA ILE A 111 21.91 3.39 6.45
C ILE A 111 22.19 3.80 7.90
N GLY A 112 23.29 3.30 8.49
CA GLY A 112 23.79 3.70 9.81
C GLY A 112 22.87 3.32 10.97
N LEU A 113 22.12 2.22 10.90
CA LEU A 113 21.25 1.81 12.01
C LEU A 113 22.06 1.43 13.26
N GLU A 114 21.59 1.90 14.41
CA GLU A 114 22.17 1.60 15.71
C GLU A 114 21.21 0.79 16.58
N PRO A 115 21.71 0.00 17.53
CA PRO A 115 20.86 -0.60 18.56
C PRO A 115 20.06 0.46 19.33
N LEU A 116 18.87 0.08 19.82
CA LEU A 116 18.03 0.98 20.62
C LEU A 116 18.73 1.43 21.91
N GLY A 117 18.70 2.74 22.15
CA GLY A 117 19.09 3.34 23.43
C GLY A 117 18.03 3.12 24.53
N GLU A 118 18.43 3.38 25.78
CA GLU A 118 17.59 3.15 26.97
C GLU A 118 16.27 3.92 26.93
N GLU A 119 16.26 5.14 26.39
CA GLU A 119 15.05 5.97 26.27
C GLU A 119 13.99 5.32 25.37
N LEU A 120 14.39 4.79 24.21
CA LEU A 120 13.47 4.11 23.31
C LEU A 120 13.02 2.75 23.88
N ILE A 121 13.91 2.03 24.57
CA ILE A 121 13.53 0.81 25.28
C ILE A 121 12.46 1.11 26.34
N ALA A 122 12.62 2.19 27.11
CA ALA A 122 11.62 2.64 28.08
C ALA A 122 10.29 3.02 27.40
N TYR A 123 10.35 3.73 26.27
CA TYR A 123 9.18 4.07 25.46
C TYR A 123 8.37 2.82 25.02
N PHE A 124 9.05 1.75 24.65
CA PHE A 124 8.41 0.48 24.29
C PHE A 124 7.94 -0.30 25.52
N ALA A 125 8.66 -0.22 26.64
CA ALA A 125 8.24 -0.83 27.90
C ALA A 125 6.92 -0.24 28.42
N GLU A 126 6.68 1.07 28.27
CA GLU A 126 5.39 1.71 28.56
C GLU A 126 4.23 1.14 27.72
N ARG A 127 4.55 0.56 26.56
CA ARG A 127 3.62 -0.10 25.64
C ARG A 127 3.53 -1.60 25.86
N MET A 128 4.09 -2.09 26.97
CA MET A 128 4.17 -3.50 27.32
C MET A 128 4.95 -4.34 26.30
N ILE A 129 5.91 -3.73 25.58
CA ILE A 129 6.77 -4.42 24.62
C ILE A 129 8.16 -4.60 25.23
N SER A 130 8.60 -5.85 25.30
CA SER A 130 9.87 -6.24 25.90
C SER A 130 11.07 -5.96 24.98
N ALA A 131 12.24 -5.75 25.58
CA ALA A 131 13.50 -5.61 24.82
C ALA A 131 13.85 -6.88 24.01
N GLU A 132 13.39 -8.06 24.44
CA GLU A 132 13.56 -9.30 23.69
C GLU A 132 12.77 -9.25 22.37
N THR A 133 11.50 -8.88 22.43
CA THR A 133 10.65 -8.69 21.25
C THR A 133 11.24 -7.65 20.31
N LEU A 134 11.70 -6.50 20.81
CA LEU A 134 12.35 -5.47 19.99
C LEU A 134 13.56 -6.02 19.23
N ARG A 135 14.43 -6.76 19.93
CA ARG A 135 15.64 -7.35 19.33
C ARG A 135 15.29 -8.39 18.26
N ARG A 136 14.35 -9.30 18.54
CA ARG A 136 13.94 -10.33 17.57
C ARG A 136 13.37 -9.72 16.29
N ASN A 137 12.65 -8.62 16.44
CA ASN A 137 12.01 -7.90 15.34
C ASN A 137 12.92 -6.89 14.64
N SER A 138 14.21 -6.83 14.99
CA SER A 138 15.17 -5.89 14.42
C SER A 138 14.66 -4.43 14.50
N VAL A 139 14.06 -4.06 15.64
CA VAL A 139 13.76 -2.66 15.93
C VAL A 139 15.06 -2.00 16.37
N MET A 140 15.41 -0.92 15.67
CA MET A 140 16.67 -0.19 15.79
C MET A 140 16.40 1.30 15.91
N GLN A 141 17.43 2.13 15.90
CA GLN A 141 17.31 3.58 15.82
C GLN A 141 18.20 4.20 14.76
N THR A 142 17.89 5.43 14.36
CA THR A 142 18.76 6.26 13.52
C THR A 142 19.97 6.77 14.32
N PRO A 143 21.10 7.04 13.65
CA PRO A 143 22.28 7.59 14.30
C PRO A 143 22.12 9.10 14.55
N GLY A 144 22.81 9.61 15.58
CA GLY A 144 22.89 11.04 15.88
C GLY A 144 21.85 11.56 16.89
N ASP A 145 21.81 12.89 17.05
CA ASP A 145 21.03 13.54 18.11
C ASP A 145 19.50 13.51 17.88
N GLU A 146 19.06 13.43 16.62
CA GLU A 146 17.64 13.27 16.26
C GLU A 146 17.28 11.78 16.20
N VAL A 147 17.12 11.18 17.37
CA VAL A 147 16.81 9.75 17.52
C VAL A 147 15.40 9.45 16.99
N ALA A 148 15.32 8.57 16.01
CA ALA A 148 14.08 8.02 15.47
C ALA A 148 14.08 6.50 15.56
N ILE A 149 12.90 5.92 15.82
CA ILE A 149 12.69 4.47 15.81
C ILE A 149 12.77 3.98 14.37
N ALA A 150 13.58 2.96 14.12
CA ALA A 150 13.76 2.31 12.83
C ALA A 150 13.21 0.88 12.86
N PHE A 151 12.21 0.61 12.02
CA PHE A 151 11.65 -0.72 11.78
C PHE A 151 12.31 -1.31 10.54
N ALA A 152 13.19 -2.30 10.73
CA ALA A 152 13.91 -2.96 9.66
C ALA A 152 13.06 -4.03 8.96
N TYR A 153 12.73 -3.84 7.69
CA TYR A 153 11.98 -4.80 6.90
C TYR A 153 12.96 -5.79 6.28
N LYS A 154 12.86 -7.06 6.65
CA LYS A 154 13.80 -8.12 6.23
C LYS A 154 13.12 -9.19 5.38
N ARG A 155 13.92 -9.80 4.49
CA ARG A 155 13.59 -11.02 3.74
C ARG A 155 14.79 -11.95 3.74
N ASN A 156 14.60 -13.17 4.20
CA ASN A 156 15.65 -14.16 4.44
C ASN A 156 16.81 -13.60 5.28
N GLY A 157 16.50 -12.77 6.28
CA GLY A 157 17.48 -12.10 7.15
C GLY A 157 18.17 -10.87 6.54
N GLU A 158 18.03 -10.62 5.23
CA GLU A 158 18.61 -9.44 4.57
C GLU A 158 17.68 -8.23 4.67
N LEU A 159 18.25 -7.04 4.88
CA LEU A 159 17.50 -5.78 4.91
C LEU A 159 16.99 -5.41 3.51
N VAL A 160 15.68 -5.19 3.42
CA VAL A 160 14.97 -4.87 2.17
C VAL A 160 14.54 -3.41 2.13
N SER A 161 14.04 -2.90 3.25
CA SER A 161 13.61 -1.52 3.42
C SER A 161 13.69 -1.16 4.91
N CYS A 162 13.56 0.13 5.22
CA CYS A 162 13.45 0.59 6.59
C CYS A 162 12.38 1.68 6.66
N LYS A 163 11.54 1.60 7.69
CA LYS A 163 10.55 2.61 8.01
C LYS A 163 10.91 3.24 9.34
N TYR A 164 10.80 4.55 9.38
CA TYR A 164 11.20 5.33 10.53
C TYR A 164 10.00 6.04 11.12
N ARG A 165 10.09 6.28 12.43
CA ARG A 165 9.12 7.05 13.17
C ARG A 165 9.81 7.84 14.27
N ASP A 166 9.52 9.13 14.34
CA ASP A 166 9.89 9.94 15.49
C ASP A 166 8.88 9.77 16.66
N ILE A 167 9.26 10.24 17.84
CA ILE A 167 8.37 10.24 19.02
C ILE A 167 7.07 11.03 18.79
N ASN A 168 7.08 12.00 17.87
CA ASN A 168 5.93 12.84 17.49
C ASN A 168 5.01 12.17 16.45
N LYS A 169 5.23 10.88 16.16
CA LYS A 169 4.42 10.09 15.21
C LYS A 169 4.52 10.58 13.76
N ARG A 170 5.64 11.17 13.35
CA ARG A 170 5.98 11.43 11.95
C ARG A 170 6.66 10.22 11.37
N PHE A 171 6.26 9.81 10.17
CA PHE A 171 6.75 8.59 9.53
C PHE A 171 7.42 8.91 8.20
N TRP A 172 8.50 8.20 7.90
CA TRP A 172 9.14 8.18 6.59
C TRP A 172 9.74 6.81 6.30
N GLN A 173 10.13 6.55 5.06
CA GLN A 173 10.65 5.26 4.61
C GLN A 173 11.81 5.46 3.65
N GLU A 174 12.68 4.45 3.57
CA GLU A 174 13.76 4.40 2.58
C GLU A 174 13.23 4.47 1.15
N LYS A 175 13.73 5.44 0.39
CA LYS A 175 13.32 5.66 -1.00
C LYS A 175 13.90 4.61 -1.93
N GLU A 176 13.15 4.30 -3.00
CA GLU A 176 13.58 3.38 -4.07
C GLU A 176 13.94 1.96 -3.60
N THR A 177 13.38 1.56 -2.45
CA THR A 177 13.47 0.20 -1.91
C THR A 177 12.25 -0.64 -2.28
N GLU A 178 12.34 -1.95 -2.07
CA GLU A 178 11.19 -2.84 -2.21
C GLU A 178 10.23 -2.70 -1.03
N LYS A 179 8.93 -2.60 -1.33
CA LYS A 179 7.90 -2.66 -0.29
C LYS A 179 7.56 -4.11 0.00
N VAL A 180 7.73 -4.52 1.26
CA VAL A 180 7.37 -5.84 1.77
C VAL A 180 6.60 -5.67 3.07
N LEU A 181 6.05 -6.77 3.59
CA LEU A 181 5.44 -6.79 4.92
C LEU A 181 6.53 -6.78 6.01
N TYR A 182 6.29 -6.09 7.12
CA TYR A 182 7.19 -6.16 8.27
C TYR A 182 7.03 -7.50 8.98
N GLY A 183 8.15 -8.17 9.31
CA GLY A 183 8.12 -9.52 9.87
C GLY A 183 7.88 -10.64 8.83
N LEU A 184 8.12 -10.38 7.53
CA LEU A 184 7.87 -11.33 6.45
C LEU A 184 8.46 -12.73 6.68
N ASP A 185 9.66 -12.79 7.26
CA ASP A 185 10.34 -14.06 7.54
C ASP A 185 9.59 -14.92 8.57
N ASP A 186 8.78 -14.32 9.44
CA ASP A 186 8.03 -15.03 10.48
C ASP A 186 6.86 -15.85 9.91
N ILE A 187 6.37 -15.51 8.71
CA ILE A 187 5.26 -16.21 8.05
C ILE A 187 5.75 -17.19 6.98
N LYS A 188 7.07 -17.41 6.87
CA LYS A 188 7.63 -18.33 5.88
C LYS A 188 7.17 -19.77 6.13
N GLY A 189 6.26 -20.23 5.27
CA GLY A 189 5.67 -21.58 5.37
C GLY A 189 4.53 -21.71 6.39
N ALA A 190 4.07 -20.60 6.97
CA ALA A 190 2.92 -20.60 7.88
C ALA A 190 1.61 -20.77 7.11
N THR A 191 0.68 -21.55 7.67
CA THR A 191 -0.68 -21.76 7.13
C THR A 191 -1.74 -20.87 7.78
N ASP A 192 -1.47 -20.40 9.00
CA ASP A 192 -2.28 -19.42 9.74
C ASP A 192 -1.40 -18.19 9.96
N ILE A 193 -1.85 -17.01 9.53
CA ILE A 193 -1.11 -15.75 9.64
C ILE A 193 -2.01 -14.62 10.13
N ILE A 194 -1.42 -13.64 10.80
CA ILE A 194 -2.11 -12.43 11.27
C ILE A 194 -1.52 -11.22 10.55
N ILE A 195 -2.38 -10.38 9.97
CA ILE A 195 -1.99 -9.11 9.35
C ILE A 195 -2.57 -7.97 10.18
N VAL A 196 -1.69 -7.12 10.70
CA VAL A 196 -2.04 -5.89 11.44
C VAL A 196 -1.68 -4.64 10.64
N GLU A 197 -2.15 -3.48 11.09
CA GLU A 197 -1.87 -2.20 10.42
C GLU A 197 -0.46 -1.67 10.74
N GLY A 198 -0.11 -1.57 12.02
CA GLY A 198 1.15 -0.94 12.48
C GLY A 198 2.24 -1.92 12.91
N GLU A 199 3.49 -1.45 12.89
CA GLU A 199 4.64 -2.23 13.38
C GLU A 199 4.53 -2.51 14.89
N ILE A 200 4.02 -1.55 15.67
CA ILE A 200 3.82 -1.68 17.12
C ILE A 200 2.74 -2.73 17.43
N ASP A 201 1.70 -2.84 16.59
CA ASP A 201 0.69 -3.89 16.74
C ASP A 201 1.29 -5.27 16.50
N LYS A 202 2.20 -5.40 15.53
CA LYS A 202 2.91 -6.66 15.26
C LYS A 202 3.79 -7.06 16.44
N LEU A 203 4.47 -6.09 17.05
CA LEU A 203 5.21 -6.32 18.31
C LEU A 203 4.26 -6.74 19.44
N SER A 204 3.07 -6.14 19.52
CA SER A 204 2.06 -6.47 20.53
C SER A 204 1.49 -7.88 20.36
N MET A 205 1.29 -8.34 19.12
CA MET A 205 0.90 -9.71 18.82
C MET A 205 1.94 -10.72 19.30
N GLU A 206 3.22 -10.38 19.19
CA GLU A 206 4.30 -11.24 19.65
C GLU A 206 4.37 -11.35 21.18
N GLU A 207 4.12 -10.25 21.90
CA GLU A 207 3.96 -10.26 23.36
C GLU A 207 2.76 -11.12 23.79
N ALA A 208 1.72 -11.19 22.95
CA ALA A 208 0.62 -12.14 23.12
C ALA A 208 0.98 -13.58 22.71
N GLY A 209 2.18 -13.81 22.16
CA GLY A 209 2.74 -15.09 21.76
C GLY A 209 2.36 -15.54 20.35
N PHE A 210 2.01 -14.61 19.46
CA PHE A 210 1.84 -14.86 18.03
C PHE A 210 3.04 -14.34 17.24
N ARG A 211 3.88 -15.27 16.79
CA ARG A 211 5.03 -14.92 15.93
C ARG A 211 4.65 -14.85 14.45
N ASN A 212 3.64 -15.60 14.03
CA ASN A 212 3.07 -15.63 12.67
C ASN A 212 2.28 -14.34 12.32
N CYS A 213 2.82 -13.18 12.67
CA CYS A 213 2.19 -11.88 12.47
C CYS A 213 3.08 -10.93 11.67
N VAL A 214 2.46 -10.20 10.75
CA VAL A 214 3.10 -9.19 9.90
C VAL A 214 2.31 -7.89 9.91
N SER A 215 2.98 -6.75 9.68
CA SER A 215 2.32 -5.46 9.49
C SER A 215 2.45 -4.96 8.05
N VAL A 216 1.46 -4.17 7.61
CA VAL A 216 1.52 -3.52 6.30
C VAL A 216 2.53 -2.35 6.31
N PRO A 217 3.28 -2.11 5.21
CA PRO A 217 4.25 -1.02 5.17
C PRO A 217 3.60 0.36 5.07
N ASP A 218 2.48 0.43 4.35
CA ASP A 218 1.73 1.65 4.09
C ASP A 218 0.45 1.63 4.93
N GLY A 219 0.13 2.76 5.56
CA GLY A 219 -1.09 2.89 6.38
C GLY A 219 -2.38 2.78 5.56
N ALA A 220 -3.50 2.75 6.27
CA ALA A 220 -4.81 2.53 5.67
C ALA A 220 -5.24 3.56 4.60
N PRO A 221 -6.00 3.13 3.57
CA PRO A 221 -6.70 4.05 2.67
C PRO A 221 -7.81 4.81 3.41
N CYS A 222 -8.15 6.03 2.97
CA CYS A 222 -9.32 6.74 3.52
C CYS A 222 -10.65 6.02 3.22
N LYS A 223 -10.73 5.29 2.11
CA LYS A 223 -11.91 4.53 1.70
C LYS A 223 -11.55 3.34 0.81
N VAL A 224 -12.46 2.38 0.75
CA VAL A 224 -12.42 1.25 -0.19
C VAL A 224 -12.57 1.78 -1.62
N SER A 225 -11.85 1.16 -2.56
CA SER A 225 -11.97 1.49 -3.98
C SER A 225 -13.30 0.97 -4.54
N ASP A 226 -14.07 1.87 -5.14
CA ASP A 226 -15.32 1.52 -5.85
C ASP A 226 -15.08 0.78 -7.18
N LYS A 227 -13.81 0.69 -7.61
CA LYS A 227 -13.40 0.03 -8.85
C LYS A 227 -13.08 -1.45 -8.62
N ASP A 228 -13.13 -2.23 -9.69
CA ASP A 228 -12.56 -3.58 -9.73
C ASP A 228 -11.07 -3.56 -9.37
N LEU A 229 -10.57 -4.71 -8.94
CA LEU A 229 -9.17 -4.86 -8.60
C LEU A 229 -8.31 -4.61 -9.85
N PRO A 230 -7.31 -3.72 -9.78
CA PRO A 230 -6.36 -3.58 -10.86
C PRO A 230 -5.57 -4.88 -11.06
N PRO A 231 -5.04 -5.13 -12.27
CA PRO A 231 -4.03 -6.17 -12.49
C PRO A 231 -2.86 -6.08 -11.50
N GLU A 232 -2.23 -7.21 -11.17
CA GLU A 232 -1.16 -7.29 -10.15
C GLU A 232 0.00 -6.31 -10.44
N ASP A 233 0.34 -6.11 -11.71
CA ASP A 233 1.38 -5.20 -12.19
C ASP A 233 1.00 -3.72 -12.09
N GLU A 234 -0.30 -3.41 -12.12
CA GLU A 234 -0.81 -2.04 -12.03
C GLU A 234 -1.16 -1.61 -10.59
N ASP A 235 -1.24 -2.56 -9.65
CA ASP A 235 -1.58 -2.28 -8.25
C ASP A 235 -0.39 -1.71 -7.45
N LYS A 236 -0.03 -0.47 -7.75
CA LYS A 236 1.12 0.20 -7.12
C LYS A 236 0.94 0.41 -5.62
N LYS A 237 -0.30 0.59 -5.14
CA LYS A 237 -0.59 0.86 -3.73
C LYS A 237 -0.44 -0.39 -2.88
N TYR A 238 -0.89 -1.53 -3.37
CA TYR A 238 -0.81 -2.81 -2.67
C TYR A 238 0.30 -3.71 -3.21
N LYS A 239 1.28 -3.13 -3.92
CA LYS A 239 2.42 -3.86 -4.51
C LYS A 239 3.17 -4.73 -3.51
N TYR A 240 3.15 -4.35 -2.23
CA TYR A 240 3.76 -5.14 -1.16
C TYR A 240 3.13 -6.54 -0.99
N LEU A 241 1.83 -6.70 -1.27
CA LEU A 241 1.17 -8.02 -1.26
C LEU A 241 1.71 -8.89 -2.38
N TRP A 242 1.83 -8.35 -3.58
CA TRP A 242 2.36 -9.07 -4.74
C TRP A 242 3.83 -9.43 -4.58
N ASN A 243 4.64 -8.51 -4.03
CA ASN A 243 6.04 -8.80 -3.68
C ASN A 243 6.16 -9.91 -2.61
N CYS A 244 5.11 -10.16 -1.81
CA CYS A 244 5.08 -11.18 -0.75
C CYS A 244 4.19 -12.38 -1.10
N LYS A 245 3.75 -12.51 -2.36
CA LYS A 245 2.77 -13.52 -2.79
C LYS A 245 3.18 -14.95 -2.45
N GLU A 246 4.47 -15.27 -2.57
CA GLU A 246 5.00 -16.61 -2.25
C GLU A 246 4.82 -17.04 -0.77
N TYR A 247 4.69 -16.06 0.14
CA TYR A 247 4.41 -16.29 1.57
C TYR A 247 2.90 -16.38 1.80
N LEU A 248 2.15 -15.45 1.19
CA LEU A 248 0.71 -15.29 1.40
C LEU A 248 -0.11 -16.42 0.76
N ASP A 249 0.31 -16.95 -0.39
CA ASP A 249 -0.40 -18.04 -1.08
C ASP A 249 -0.39 -19.37 -0.30
N LYS A 250 0.55 -19.54 0.63
CA LYS A 250 0.61 -20.71 1.51
C LYS A 250 -0.33 -20.60 2.72
N ALA A 251 -0.77 -19.39 3.05
CA ALA A 251 -1.67 -19.16 4.16
C ALA A 251 -3.11 -19.54 3.76
N SER A 252 -3.63 -20.58 4.41
CA SER A 252 -5.02 -21.01 4.30
C SER A 252 -5.94 -20.21 5.23
N ARG A 253 -5.39 -19.62 6.29
CA ARG A 253 -6.11 -18.78 7.24
C ARG A 253 -5.36 -17.47 7.45
N ILE A 254 -6.04 -16.36 7.18
CA ILE A 254 -5.50 -15.01 7.29
C ILE A 254 -6.39 -14.19 8.21
N ILE A 255 -5.89 -13.86 9.40
CA ILE A 255 -6.60 -13.02 10.36
C ILE A 255 -6.24 -11.56 10.09
N LEU A 256 -7.23 -10.75 9.73
CA LEU A 256 -7.10 -9.31 9.53
C LEU A 256 -7.45 -8.59 10.83
N ALA A 257 -6.41 -8.08 11.48
CA ALA A 257 -6.44 -7.38 12.76
C ALA A 257 -6.04 -5.91 12.57
N THR A 258 -6.77 -5.20 11.71
CA THR A 258 -6.59 -3.77 11.41
C THR A 258 -7.25 -2.89 12.47
N ASP A 259 -6.95 -1.60 12.47
CA ASP A 259 -7.50 -0.63 13.42
C ASP A 259 -9.04 -0.60 13.44
N ALA A 260 -9.60 -0.31 14.62
CA ALA A 260 -11.03 -0.18 14.90
C ALA A 260 -11.65 1.13 14.37
N ASP A 261 -11.12 1.69 13.28
CA ASP A 261 -11.57 2.93 12.68
C ASP A 261 -11.95 2.75 11.20
N GLN A 262 -12.54 3.80 10.60
CA GLN A 262 -13.02 3.73 9.23
C GLN A 262 -11.89 3.45 8.21
N PRO A 263 -10.70 4.08 8.30
CA PRO A 263 -9.55 3.69 7.49
C PRO A 263 -9.13 2.23 7.69
N GLY A 264 -9.00 1.75 8.93
CA GLY A 264 -8.64 0.36 9.23
C GLY A 264 -9.63 -0.64 8.63
N GLN A 265 -10.93 -0.37 8.72
CA GLN A 265 -11.97 -1.17 8.05
C GLN A 265 -11.80 -1.16 6.52
N ALA A 266 -11.47 -0.01 5.93
CA ALA A 266 -11.22 0.07 4.49
C ALA A 266 -9.96 -0.70 4.08
N LEU A 267 -8.91 -0.70 4.92
CA LEU A 267 -7.72 -1.51 4.72
C LEU A 267 -8.07 -3.00 4.75
N ALA A 268 -8.80 -3.46 5.77
CA ALA A 268 -9.22 -4.86 5.88
C ALA A 268 -9.99 -5.33 4.65
N GLU A 269 -10.90 -4.50 4.13
CA GLU A 269 -11.65 -4.82 2.92
C GLU A 269 -10.76 -4.91 1.68
N GLU A 270 -9.83 -3.97 1.50
CA GLU A 270 -8.90 -3.98 0.36
C GLU A 270 -7.90 -5.15 0.41
N LEU A 271 -7.47 -5.55 1.61
CA LEU A 271 -6.68 -6.76 1.83
C LEU A 271 -7.51 -8.01 1.50
N ALA A 272 -8.70 -8.13 2.07
CA ALA A 272 -9.56 -9.29 1.88
C ALA A 272 -9.95 -9.51 0.40
N ARG A 273 -10.18 -8.43 -0.36
CA ARG A 273 -10.47 -8.52 -1.80
C ARG A 273 -9.30 -9.11 -2.61
N ARG A 274 -8.05 -8.81 -2.23
CA ARG A 274 -6.84 -9.26 -2.96
C ARG A 274 -6.36 -10.62 -2.50
N LEU A 275 -6.48 -10.89 -1.21
CA LEU A 275 -6.08 -12.15 -0.62
C LEU A 275 -7.15 -13.21 -0.89
N GLY A 276 -8.43 -12.86 -0.99
CA GLY A 276 -9.52 -13.82 -1.11
C GLY A 276 -10.27 -13.90 0.21
N LYS A 277 -11.54 -13.50 0.19
CA LYS A 277 -12.36 -13.33 1.39
C LYS A 277 -12.62 -14.65 2.11
N GLU A 278 -12.68 -15.74 1.36
CA GLU A 278 -12.91 -17.11 1.85
C GLU A 278 -11.83 -17.62 2.81
N ARG A 279 -10.62 -17.07 2.71
CA ARG A 279 -9.51 -17.37 3.62
C ARG A 279 -9.21 -16.24 4.61
N CYS A 280 -10.08 -15.23 4.69
CA CYS A 280 -9.90 -14.11 5.61
C CYS A 280 -10.82 -14.23 6.83
N TRP A 281 -10.29 -13.84 7.98
CA TRP A 281 -11.01 -13.66 9.23
C TRP A 281 -10.84 -12.22 9.70
N ARG A 282 -11.82 -11.68 10.42
CA ARG A 282 -11.78 -10.32 10.95
C ARG A 282 -11.84 -10.34 12.48
N VAL A 283 -10.98 -9.55 13.08
CA VAL A 283 -10.97 -9.34 14.53
C VAL A 283 -12.00 -8.28 14.91
N LYS A 284 -12.72 -8.52 16.00
CA LYS A 284 -13.52 -7.50 16.69
C LYS A 284 -12.81 -7.13 17.99
N TRP A 285 -12.33 -5.90 18.06
CA TRP A 285 -11.62 -5.42 19.24
C TRP A 285 -12.53 -5.33 20.47
N PRO A 286 -12.03 -5.69 21.67
CA PRO A 286 -12.81 -5.67 22.89
C PRO A 286 -13.00 -4.24 23.42
N ARG A 287 -13.95 -4.07 24.34
CA ARG A 287 -14.11 -2.81 25.08
C ARG A 287 -12.99 -2.65 26.11
N LYS A 288 -12.35 -1.47 26.14
CA LYS A 288 -11.39 -1.10 27.20
C LYS A 288 -12.08 -0.57 28.45
N ASN A 289 -13.25 0.03 28.29
CA ASN A 289 -14.08 0.52 29.39
C ASN A 289 -15.57 0.51 28.97
N ASN A 290 -16.47 1.08 29.78
CA ASN A 290 -17.91 1.06 29.48
C ASN A 290 -18.30 1.84 28.21
N ALA A 291 -17.48 2.80 27.77
CA ALA A 291 -17.77 3.70 26.65
C ALA A 291 -16.94 3.39 25.39
N ASP A 292 -15.69 2.96 25.55
CA ASP A 292 -14.70 2.91 24.47
C ASP A 292 -14.26 1.48 24.13
N VAL A 293 -14.04 1.27 22.83
CA VAL A 293 -13.44 0.06 22.26
C VAL A 293 -11.93 0.27 22.13
N CYS A 294 -11.13 -0.78 22.32
CA CYS A 294 -9.70 -0.74 22.00
C CYS A 294 -9.53 -0.44 20.51
N LYS A 295 -8.62 0.47 20.18
CA LYS A 295 -8.37 0.85 18.80
C LYS A 295 -7.64 -0.25 18.01
N ASP A 296 -6.65 -0.86 18.62
CA ASP A 296 -5.68 -1.71 17.94
C ASP A 296 -5.13 -2.78 18.91
N ALA A 297 -4.17 -3.59 18.44
CA ALA A 297 -3.60 -4.67 19.23
C ALA A 297 -2.82 -4.14 20.45
N ASN A 298 -2.12 -3.01 20.28
CA ASN A 298 -1.35 -2.42 21.36
C ASN A 298 -2.26 -1.89 22.48
N GLU A 299 -3.39 -1.24 22.16
CA GLU A 299 -4.36 -0.82 23.17
C GLU A 299 -4.92 -2.00 23.96
N VAL A 300 -5.23 -3.14 23.31
CA VAL A 300 -5.66 -4.35 24.02
C VAL A 300 -4.56 -4.85 24.95
N LEU A 301 -3.32 -4.93 24.47
CA LEU A 301 -2.19 -5.38 25.27
C LEU A 301 -1.98 -4.48 26.50
N MET A 302 -2.01 -3.16 26.32
CA MET A 302 -1.79 -2.19 27.39
C MET A 302 -2.91 -2.18 28.43
N HIS A 303 -4.17 -2.29 28.01
CA HIS A 303 -5.31 -2.15 28.91
C HIS A 303 -5.82 -3.47 29.50
N LEU A 304 -5.75 -4.56 28.73
CA LEU A 304 -6.37 -5.85 29.07
C LEU A 304 -5.35 -7.00 29.17
N GLY A 305 -4.11 -6.77 28.73
CA GLY A 305 -3.02 -7.74 28.82
C GLY A 305 -2.97 -8.76 27.68
N SER A 306 -1.88 -9.51 27.65
CA SER A 306 -1.55 -10.48 26.59
C SER A 306 -2.58 -11.61 26.47
N HIS A 307 -3.15 -12.08 27.58
CA HIS A 307 -4.17 -13.13 27.57
C HIS A 307 -5.47 -12.68 26.89
N ALA A 308 -5.89 -11.43 27.12
CA ALA A 308 -7.06 -10.87 26.46
C ALA A 308 -6.82 -10.69 24.97
N LEU A 309 -5.65 -10.19 24.57
CA LEU A 309 -5.27 -10.07 23.15
C LEU A 309 -5.29 -11.45 22.45
N ARG A 310 -4.73 -12.48 23.09
CA ARG A 310 -4.79 -13.86 22.59
C ARG A 310 -6.22 -14.34 22.36
N LYS A 311 -7.09 -14.17 23.36
CA LYS A 311 -8.49 -14.58 23.27
C LYS A 311 -9.22 -13.88 22.12
N VAL A 312 -8.97 -12.58 21.91
CA VAL A 312 -9.58 -11.79 20.83
C VAL A 312 -9.19 -12.32 19.45
N ILE A 313 -7.91 -12.72 19.27
CA ILE A 313 -7.44 -13.33 18.02
C ILE A 313 -8.03 -14.72 17.79
N ASP A 314 -8.09 -15.55 18.84
CA ASP A 314 -8.67 -16.90 18.76
C ASP A 314 -10.18 -16.84 18.40
N GLN A 315 -10.86 -15.76 18.78
CA GLN A 315 -12.27 -15.49 18.50
C GLN A 315 -12.52 -14.74 17.18
N ALA A 316 -11.51 -14.57 16.32
CA ALA A 316 -11.69 -13.93 15.03
C ALA A 316 -12.78 -14.64 14.21
N GLU A 317 -13.67 -13.86 13.59
CA GLU A 317 -14.82 -14.36 12.84
C GLU A 317 -14.50 -14.43 11.34
N LEU A 318 -15.18 -15.28 10.56
CA LEU A 318 -14.99 -15.28 9.11
C LEU A 318 -15.28 -13.90 8.53
N TYR A 319 -14.49 -13.50 7.54
CA TYR A 319 -14.72 -12.25 6.85
C TYR A 319 -16.04 -12.34 6.07
N PRO A 320 -16.95 -11.35 6.18
CA PRO A 320 -18.26 -11.43 5.55
C PRO A 320 -18.12 -11.49 4.02
N ILE A 321 -18.65 -12.58 3.45
CA ILE A 321 -18.73 -12.78 2.00
C ILE A 321 -20.10 -12.30 1.54
N ARG A 322 -20.13 -11.36 0.59
CA ARG A 322 -21.39 -10.80 0.09
C ARG A 322 -22.26 -11.92 -0.49
N GLY A 323 -23.49 -12.03 0.01
CA GLY A 323 -24.45 -13.05 -0.41
C GLY A 323 -24.38 -14.37 0.35
N LEU A 324 -23.38 -14.54 1.23
CA LEU A 324 -23.33 -15.65 2.17
C LEU A 324 -23.86 -15.15 3.52
N PHE A 325 -24.99 -15.70 3.96
CA PHE A 325 -25.60 -15.35 5.23
C PHE A 325 -25.81 -16.60 6.07
N THR A 326 -25.68 -16.46 7.37
CA THR A 326 -26.07 -17.48 8.33
C THR A 326 -27.51 -17.24 8.76
N PHE A 327 -28.22 -18.30 9.16
CA PHE A 327 -29.58 -18.16 9.70
C PHE A 327 -29.65 -17.17 10.86
N ARG A 328 -28.59 -17.10 11.68
CA ARG A 328 -28.49 -16.19 12.82
C ARG A 328 -28.55 -14.72 12.40
N ASP A 329 -28.06 -14.37 11.21
CA ASP A 329 -28.06 -12.99 10.71
C ASP A 329 -29.47 -12.45 10.46
N PHE A 330 -30.44 -13.34 10.25
CA PHE A 330 -31.85 -13.00 10.06
C PHE A 330 -32.72 -13.29 11.27
N PHE A 331 -32.15 -13.77 12.38
CA PHE A 331 -32.96 -14.24 13.50
C PHE A 331 -33.87 -13.13 14.04
N ASP A 332 -33.33 -11.93 14.27
CA ASP A 332 -34.11 -10.81 14.77
C ASP A 332 -35.19 -10.35 13.77
N GLU A 333 -34.90 -10.40 12.47
CA GLU A 333 -35.89 -10.08 11.42
C GLU A 333 -37.00 -11.13 11.34
N ILE A 334 -36.65 -12.42 11.43
CA ILE A 334 -37.59 -13.55 11.42
C ILE A 334 -38.43 -13.54 12.70
N ASP A 335 -37.83 -13.26 13.85
CA ASP A 335 -38.49 -13.18 15.14
C ASP A 335 -39.47 -11.99 15.15
N ALA A 336 -39.04 -10.83 14.66
CA ALA A 336 -39.89 -9.67 14.47
C ALA A 336 -41.06 -9.97 13.52
N TYR A 337 -40.79 -10.65 12.41
CA TYR A 337 -41.80 -11.08 11.44
C TYR A 337 -42.81 -12.05 12.05
N TYR A 338 -42.34 -13.08 12.77
CA TYR A 338 -43.18 -14.06 13.44
C TYR A 338 -44.07 -13.42 14.52
N HIS A 339 -43.52 -12.44 15.25
CA HIS A 339 -44.25 -11.71 16.28
C HIS A 339 -45.08 -10.54 15.75
N CYS A 340 -45.10 -10.32 14.42
CA CYS A 340 -45.76 -9.19 13.76
C CYS A 340 -45.38 -7.82 14.38
N SER A 341 -44.12 -7.68 14.79
CA SER A 341 -43.65 -6.55 15.60
C SER A 341 -43.43 -5.28 14.79
N MET A 342 -43.41 -5.39 13.45
CA MET A 342 -43.09 -4.27 12.57
C MET A 342 -44.34 -3.64 11.93
N GLY A 343 -45.53 -4.22 12.15
CA GLY A 343 -46.83 -3.57 11.92
C GLY A 343 -47.31 -3.50 10.46
N TYR A 344 -46.45 -3.79 9.49
CA TYR A 344 -46.81 -3.98 8.06
C TYR A 344 -47.07 -5.45 7.69
N GLU A 345 -46.97 -6.35 8.66
CA GLU A 345 -47.20 -7.79 8.49
C GLU A 345 -48.67 -8.20 8.67
N LEU A 346 -49.53 -7.27 9.09
CA LEU A 346 -50.97 -7.47 9.16
C LEU A 346 -51.57 -7.18 7.77
N GLY A 347 -52.16 -8.20 7.16
CA GLY A 347 -52.92 -8.08 5.92
C GLY A 347 -54.00 -7.00 6.01
N VAL A 348 -54.44 -6.51 4.85
CA VAL A 348 -55.56 -5.56 4.78
C VAL A 348 -56.82 -6.27 5.29
N SER A 349 -57.51 -5.67 6.28
CA SER A 349 -58.77 -6.20 6.80
C SER A 349 -59.75 -6.44 5.66
N THR A 350 -60.35 -7.62 5.65
CA THR A 350 -61.40 -8.00 4.71
C THR A 350 -62.74 -7.32 5.03
N GLY A 351 -62.87 -6.73 6.23
CA GLY A 351 -64.12 -6.18 6.78
C GLY A 351 -64.98 -7.22 7.51
N TRP A 352 -64.58 -8.49 7.52
CA TRP A 352 -65.28 -9.59 8.16
C TRP A 352 -64.46 -10.09 9.35
N ARG A 353 -64.86 -9.76 10.58
CA ARG A 353 -64.09 -10.10 11.80
C ARG A 353 -63.75 -11.60 11.90
N GLY A 354 -64.70 -12.46 11.53
CA GLY A 354 -64.50 -13.91 11.58
C GLY A 354 -63.56 -14.47 10.51
N LEU A 355 -63.16 -13.67 9.51
CA LEU A 355 -62.20 -14.05 8.47
C LEU A 355 -60.82 -13.42 8.76
N ASP A 356 -60.80 -12.16 9.23
CA ASP A 356 -59.57 -11.44 9.57
C ASP A 356 -58.72 -12.16 10.64
N ASP A 357 -59.35 -12.90 11.56
CA ASP A 357 -58.63 -13.68 12.58
C ASP A 357 -57.82 -14.86 11.99
N PHE A 358 -58.17 -15.34 10.79
CA PHE A 358 -57.49 -16.45 10.10
C PHE A 358 -56.52 -15.99 9.01
N TYR A 359 -56.64 -14.74 8.55
CA TYR A 359 -55.82 -14.14 7.51
C TYR A 359 -55.14 -12.88 8.08
N LYS A 360 -54.25 -13.10 9.05
CA LYS A 360 -53.33 -12.07 9.55
C LYS A 360 -52.20 -11.83 8.58
#